data_AF-A0ABD2WA10-F1
#
_entry.id   AF-A0ABD2WA10-F1
#
_cell.length_a   1.000
_cell.length_b   1.000
_cell.length_c   1.000
_cell.angle_alpha   90.00
_cell.angle_beta   90.00
_cell.angle_gamma   90.00
#
_symmetry.space_group_name_H-M   'P 1'
#
loop_
_entity.id
_entity.type
_entity.pdbx_description
1 polymer ?
#
loop_
_entity_poly.entity_id
_entity_poly.type
_entity_poly.pdbx_seq_one_letter_code
_entity_poly.pdbx_strand_id
1 'polypeptide(L)'
;MAKMCMIYCILVITIITVLSAQPIQEDQEAEPCPPCMVTLNLNYVCGTNGHTYSNISELKCQNSCKKSNIEMKHAGPCRKDQPRLCPCALLHHLREICGTDGETYSNESELRCHNQCSFLDIGVKHEGPCKNAE
;
A
#
# COMPACT_ATOMS: atom_id res chain seq x y z
N MET A 1 22.69 -64.36 -25.10
CA MET A 1 23.25 -63.31 -24.22
C MET A 1 22.75 -61.90 -24.59
N ALA A 2 22.84 -61.48 -25.86
CA ALA A 2 22.36 -60.14 -26.29
C ALA A 2 20.86 -59.85 -26.05
N LYS A 3 19.97 -60.84 -26.24
CA LYS A 3 18.51 -60.68 -26.00
C LYS A 3 18.13 -60.48 -24.53
N MET A 4 18.86 -61.11 -23.60
CA MET A 4 18.65 -60.94 -22.15
C MET A 4 19.11 -59.55 -21.69
N CYS A 5 20.20 -59.04 -22.25
CA CYS A 5 20.68 -57.68 -21.97
C CYS A 5 19.69 -56.61 -22.46
N MET A 6 19.10 -56.82 -23.65
CA MET A 6 18.07 -55.93 -24.19
C MET A 6 16.83 -55.86 -23.28
N ILE A 7 16.36 -57.01 -22.78
CA ILE A 7 15.20 -57.07 -21.87
C ILE A 7 15.50 -56.36 -20.55
N TYR A 8 16.69 -56.58 -19.99
CA TYR A 8 17.11 -55.93 -18.75
C TYR A 8 17.18 -54.40 -18.91
N CYS A 9 17.74 -53.91 -20.03
CA CYS A 9 17.77 -52.48 -20.32
C CYS A 9 16.37 -51.86 -20.41
N ILE A 10 15.43 -52.55 -21.08
CA ILE A 10 14.04 -52.07 -21.20
C ILE A 10 13.38 -51.97 -19.83
N LEU A 11 13.52 -53.00 -18.98
CA LEU A 11 12.95 -53.01 -17.64
C LEU A 11 13.51 -51.87 -16.76
N VAL A 12 14.83 -51.64 -16.83
CA VAL A 12 15.48 -50.56 -16.09
C VAL A 12 15.01 -49.18 -16.58
N ILE A 13 14.90 -48.98 -17.90
CA ILE A 13 14.43 -47.71 -18.48
C ILE A 13 12.98 -47.44 -18.07
N THR A 14 12.10 -48.43 -18.14
CA THR A 14 10.70 -48.24 -17.75
C THR A 14 10.57 -47.92 -16.25
N ILE A 15 11.35 -48.59 -15.39
CA ILE A 15 11.34 -48.31 -13.95
C ILE A 15 11.85 -46.89 -13.67
N ILE A 16 12.93 -46.45 -14.34
CA ILE A 16 13.45 -45.08 -14.19
C ILE A 16 12.42 -44.05 -14.62
N THR A 17 11.73 -44.26 -15.75
CA THR A 17 10.69 -43.32 -16.22
C THR A 17 9.48 -43.23 -15.29
N VAL A 18 9.15 -44.33 -14.60
CA VAL A 18 8.05 -44.38 -13.64
C VAL A 18 8.45 -43.79 -12.29
N LEU A 19 9.71 -43.99 -11.83
CA LEU A 19 10.23 -43.36 -10.60
C LEU A 19 10.51 -41.86 -10.77
N SER A 20 10.90 -41.42 -11.96
CA SER A 20 11.11 -40.00 -12.28
C SER A 20 9.82 -39.29 -12.68
N ALA A 21 8.69 -40.00 -12.75
CA ALA A 21 7.38 -39.38 -12.90
C ALA A 21 7.07 -38.67 -11.58
N GLN A 22 7.51 -37.42 -11.49
CA GLN A 22 7.04 -36.51 -10.46
C GLN A 22 5.52 -36.36 -10.65
N PRO A 23 4.73 -36.33 -9.57
CA PRO A 23 3.33 -35.98 -9.68
C PRO A 23 3.24 -34.64 -10.43
N ILE A 24 2.38 -34.58 -11.43
CA ILE A 24 2.05 -33.34 -12.14
C ILE A 24 1.52 -32.42 -11.04
N GLN A 25 2.35 -31.45 -10.65
CA GLN A 25 1.97 -30.48 -9.65
C GLN A 25 0.96 -29.60 -10.39
N GLU A 26 -0.33 -29.83 -10.14
CA GLU A 26 -1.37 -28.87 -10.50
C GLU A 26 -0.89 -27.53 -9.93
N ASP A 27 -0.46 -26.64 -10.82
CA ASP A 27 -0.27 -25.25 -10.48
C ASP A 27 -1.61 -24.81 -9.89
N GLN A 28 -1.65 -24.65 -8.56
CA GLN A 28 -2.79 -24.04 -7.89
C GLN A 28 -2.82 -22.59 -8.35
N GLU A 29 -3.47 -22.35 -9.49
CA GLU A 29 -3.88 -21.02 -9.90
C GLU A 29 -4.66 -20.45 -8.73
N ALA A 30 -4.09 -19.43 -8.09
CA ALA A 30 -4.74 -18.74 -7.00
C ALA A 30 -6.10 -18.25 -7.50
N GLU A 31 -7.17 -18.78 -6.91
CA GLU A 31 -8.56 -18.43 -7.21
C GLU A 31 -8.67 -16.91 -7.44
N PRO A 32 -9.15 -16.49 -8.63
CA PRO A 32 -9.15 -15.08 -8.98
C PRO A 32 -10.05 -14.31 -8.02
N CYS A 33 -9.52 -13.19 -7.52
CA CYS A 33 -10.21 -12.36 -6.56
C CYS A 33 -11.59 -11.92 -7.07
N PRO A 34 -12.68 -12.19 -6.33
CA PRO A 34 -13.99 -11.68 -6.71
C PRO A 34 -13.96 -10.15 -6.76
N PRO A 35 -14.78 -9.52 -7.63
CA PRO A 35 -14.84 -8.07 -7.71
C PRO A 35 -15.27 -7.49 -6.36
N CYS A 36 -14.52 -6.50 -5.89
CA CYS A 36 -14.89 -5.77 -4.67
C CYS A 36 -16.18 -4.99 -4.93
N MET A 37 -17.28 -5.39 -4.29
CA MET A 37 -18.52 -4.62 -4.30
C MET A 37 -18.35 -3.40 -3.39
N VAL A 38 -17.86 -2.31 -3.96
CA VAL A 38 -17.72 -1.04 -3.26
C VAL A 38 -18.99 -0.23 -3.38
N THR A 39 -19.44 0.36 -2.27
CA THR A 39 -20.46 1.42 -2.32
C THR A 39 -19.95 2.58 -3.16
N LEU A 40 -20.83 3.24 -3.91
CA LEU A 40 -20.53 4.37 -4.81
C LEU A 40 -20.08 5.66 -4.08
N ASN A 41 -19.59 5.52 -2.85
CA ASN A 41 -19.07 6.61 -2.04
C ASN A 41 -17.58 6.80 -2.36
N LEU A 42 -17.26 7.84 -3.14
CA LEU A 42 -15.92 8.12 -3.67
C LEU A 42 -15.05 8.89 -2.66
N ASN A 43 -14.89 8.34 -1.47
CA ASN A 43 -13.98 8.87 -0.44
C ASN A 43 -12.58 8.29 -0.66
N TYR A 44 -11.91 8.75 -1.73
CA TYR A 44 -10.61 8.22 -2.15
C TYR A 44 -9.60 8.15 -1.00
N VAL A 45 -8.76 7.11 -1.02
CA VAL A 45 -7.65 6.94 -0.06
C VAL A 45 -6.38 6.48 -0.78
N CYS A 46 -5.22 6.88 -0.26
CA CYS A 46 -3.92 6.44 -0.75
C CYS A 46 -3.40 5.31 0.15
N GLY A 47 -3.14 4.14 -0.41
CA GLY A 47 -2.55 3.02 0.31
C GLY A 47 -1.04 3.19 0.55
N THR A 48 -0.48 2.47 1.53
CA THR A 48 0.98 2.41 1.77
C THR A 48 1.76 1.86 0.57
N ASN A 49 1.09 1.12 -0.31
CA ASN A 49 1.62 0.65 -1.60
C ASN A 49 1.62 1.73 -2.72
N GLY A 50 1.19 2.96 -2.42
CA GLY A 50 1.10 4.04 -3.40
C GLY A 50 -0.02 3.88 -4.44
N HIS A 51 -1.00 3.01 -4.17
CA HIS A 51 -2.20 2.84 -4.99
C HIS A 51 -3.38 3.64 -4.43
N THR A 52 -4.13 4.29 -5.31
CA THR A 52 -5.38 4.99 -4.95
C THR A 52 -6.52 3.99 -4.92
N TYR A 53 -7.28 3.98 -3.84
CA TYR A 53 -8.53 3.23 -3.71
C TYR A 53 -9.70 4.20 -3.69
N SER A 54 -10.82 3.84 -4.31
CA SER A 54 -12.06 4.63 -4.39
C SER A 54 -12.63 4.95 -3.02
N ASN A 55 -12.43 4.03 -2.06
CA ASN A 55 -12.65 4.26 -0.64
C ASN A 55 -11.94 3.20 0.22
N ILE A 56 -12.06 3.37 1.54
CA ILE A 56 -11.48 2.45 2.53
C ILE A 56 -12.01 1.02 2.42
N SER A 57 -13.24 0.82 1.94
CA SER A 57 -13.83 -0.52 1.77
C SER A 57 -13.16 -1.28 0.63
N GLU A 58 -12.82 -0.60 -0.48
CA GLU A 58 -12.06 -1.20 -1.57
C GLU A 58 -10.67 -1.63 -1.11
N LEU A 59 -9.97 -0.77 -0.35
CA LEU A 59 -8.66 -1.09 0.21
C LEU A 59 -8.72 -2.32 1.13
N LYS A 60 -9.70 -2.38 2.03
CA LYS A 60 -9.92 -3.53 2.91
C LYS A 60 -10.25 -4.81 2.14
N CYS A 61 -11.08 -4.70 1.10
CA CYS A 61 -11.40 -5.82 0.22
C CYS A 61 -10.15 -6.38 -0.47
N GLN A 62 -9.28 -5.52 -0.99
CA GLN A 62 -8.01 -5.93 -1.58
C GLN A 62 -7.13 -6.69 -0.58
N ASN A 63 -7.02 -6.21 0.66
CA ASN A 63 -6.26 -6.89 1.71
C ASN A 63 -6.82 -8.27 2.04
N SER A 64 -8.14 -8.36 2.21
CA SER A 64 -8.81 -9.63 2.47
C SER A 64 -8.55 -10.62 1.34
N CYS A 65 -8.70 -10.18 0.09
CA CYS A 65 -8.64 -11.06 -1.06
C CYS A 65 -7.22 -11.49 -1.43
N LYS A 66 -6.28 -10.52 -1.50
CA LYS A 66 -4.89 -10.78 -1.89
C LYS A 66 -4.00 -11.16 -0.71
N LYS A 67 -4.58 -11.31 0.50
CA LYS A 67 -3.85 -11.49 1.75
C LYS A 67 -2.72 -10.46 1.92
N SER A 68 -2.97 -9.22 1.48
CA SER A 68 -2.03 -8.10 1.60
C SER A 68 -2.26 -7.32 2.90
N ASN A 69 -1.25 -6.56 3.31
CA ASN A 69 -1.32 -5.68 4.48
C ASN A 69 -1.06 -4.22 4.06
N ILE A 70 -2.01 -3.67 3.30
CA ILE A 70 -1.97 -2.29 2.80
C ILE A 70 -2.73 -1.43 3.80
N GLU A 71 -2.06 -0.46 4.41
CA GLU A 71 -2.71 0.48 5.29
C GLU A 71 -3.06 1.76 4.53
N MET A 72 -3.97 2.57 5.06
CA MET A 72 -4.20 3.91 4.52
C MET A 72 -3.00 4.79 4.89
N LYS A 73 -2.23 5.22 3.89
CA LYS A 73 -1.18 6.21 4.05
C LYS A 73 -1.77 7.59 4.34
N HIS A 74 -2.79 7.98 3.57
CA HIS A 74 -3.55 9.21 3.82
C HIS A 74 -4.91 9.22 3.11
N ALA A 75 -5.79 10.13 3.53
CA ALA A 75 -7.04 10.41 2.82
C ALA A 75 -6.79 11.17 1.50
N GLY A 76 -7.61 10.90 0.49
CA GLY A 76 -7.44 11.40 -0.88
C GLY A 76 -6.61 10.47 -1.77
N PRO A 77 -6.57 10.73 -3.09
CA PRO A 77 -5.83 9.90 -4.03
C PRO A 77 -4.31 10.03 -3.87
N CYS A 78 -3.56 8.97 -4.18
CA CYS A 78 -2.12 9.05 -4.33
C CYS A 78 -1.77 9.99 -5.49
N ARG A 79 -0.78 10.87 -5.31
CA ARG A 79 -0.24 11.73 -6.36
C ARG A 79 1.15 11.23 -6.71
N LYS A 80 1.35 10.71 -7.92
CA LYS A 80 2.65 10.18 -8.35
C LYS A 80 3.59 11.27 -8.89
N ASP A 81 3.08 12.28 -9.60
CA ASP A 81 3.96 13.15 -10.43
C ASP A 81 3.52 14.61 -10.55
N GLN A 82 2.98 15.23 -9.50
CA GLN A 82 2.76 16.69 -9.53
C GLN A 82 3.53 17.34 -8.40
N PRO A 83 4.48 18.27 -8.69
CA PRO A 83 4.93 19.21 -7.69
C PRO A 83 3.67 19.86 -7.16
N ARG A 84 3.46 19.74 -5.85
CA ARG A 84 2.28 20.29 -5.21
C ARG A 84 2.27 21.77 -5.53
N LEU A 85 1.44 22.19 -6.49
CA LEU A 85 0.91 23.54 -6.49
C LEU A 85 0.05 23.56 -5.23
N CYS A 86 0.72 23.84 -4.13
CA CYS A 86 0.16 24.09 -2.82
C CYS A 86 0.24 25.61 -2.68
N PRO A 87 -0.65 26.37 -3.33
CA PRO A 87 -0.72 27.80 -3.11
C PRO A 87 -1.22 28.00 -1.67
N CYS A 88 -0.31 27.94 -0.70
CA CYS A 88 -0.55 28.51 0.61
C CYS A 88 -0.66 30.01 0.37
N ALA A 89 -1.88 30.54 0.50
CA ALA A 89 -2.11 31.96 0.34
C ALA A 89 -1.23 32.75 1.32
N LEU A 90 -0.76 33.90 0.86
CA LEU A 90 0.05 34.86 1.62
C LEU A 90 -0.49 35.01 3.05
N LEU A 91 0.38 34.75 4.02
CA LEU A 91 0.05 34.82 5.44
C LEU A 91 -0.13 36.29 5.84
N HIS A 92 -1.37 36.68 6.12
CA HIS A 92 -1.65 37.86 6.92
C HIS A 92 -1.81 37.40 8.37
N HIS A 93 -1.11 38.08 9.29
CA HIS A 93 -1.07 37.80 10.73
C HIS A 93 -0.20 36.60 11.13
N LEU A 94 1.01 36.92 11.62
CA LEU A 94 1.90 35.98 12.30
C LEU A 94 1.39 35.80 13.74
N ARG A 95 0.83 34.63 14.02
CA ARG A 95 0.43 34.20 15.35
C ARG A 95 0.93 32.77 15.50
N GLU A 96 2.18 32.65 15.93
CA GLU A 96 2.85 31.37 16.02
C GLU A 96 2.08 30.38 16.89
N ILE A 97 2.11 29.12 16.49
CA ILE A 97 1.51 28.00 17.22
C ILE A 97 2.49 26.82 17.21
N CYS A 98 2.40 25.99 18.25
CA CYS A 98 3.13 24.73 18.32
C CYS A 98 2.22 23.60 17.83
N GLY A 99 2.66 22.86 16.82
CA GLY A 99 1.96 21.68 16.32
C GLY A 99 2.10 20.47 17.26
N THR A 100 1.23 19.48 17.10
CA THR A 100 1.32 18.20 17.81
C THR A 100 2.54 17.37 17.40
N ASP A 101 3.14 17.69 16.26
CA ASP A 101 4.43 17.17 15.76
C ASP A 101 5.64 17.83 16.44
N GLY A 102 5.44 18.89 17.22
CA GLY A 102 6.51 19.65 17.87
C GLY A 102 7.18 20.68 16.95
N GLU A 103 6.62 20.97 15.78
CA GLU A 103 7.08 22.05 14.90
C GLU A 103 6.32 23.35 15.16
N THR A 104 6.99 24.49 14.97
CA THR A 104 6.37 25.81 15.08
C THR A 104 5.84 26.24 13.72
N TYR A 105 4.57 26.62 13.68
CA TYR A 105 3.90 27.15 12.49
C TYR A 105 3.58 28.63 12.71
N SER A 106 3.78 29.47 11.69
CA SER A 106 3.61 30.93 11.73
C SER A 106 2.17 31.34 12.04
N ASN A 107 1.19 30.49 11.70
CA ASN A 107 -0.20 30.54 12.15
C ASN A 107 -0.95 29.24 11.80
N GLU A 108 -2.21 29.15 12.24
CA GLU A 108 -3.08 28.01 11.95
C GLU A 108 -3.35 27.80 10.46
N SER A 109 -3.36 28.87 9.66
CA SER A 109 -3.55 28.75 8.19
C SER A 109 -2.36 28.06 7.53
N GLU A 110 -1.13 28.35 7.99
CA GLU A 110 0.06 27.63 7.55
C GLU A 110 0.01 26.16 7.95
N LEU A 111 -0.30 25.84 9.21
CA LEU A 111 -0.45 24.46 9.69
C LEU A 111 -1.52 23.69 8.89
N ARG A 112 -2.67 24.33 8.62
CA ARG A 112 -3.73 23.72 7.82
C ARG A 112 -3.28 23.51 6.37
N CYS A 113 -2.56 24.47 5.80
CA CYS A 113 -2.00 24.33 4.46
C CYS A 113 -0.98 23.18 4.41
N HIS A 114 -0.11 23.09 5.41
CA HIS A 114 0.85 22.02 5.57
C HIS A 114 0.15 20.66 5.67
N ASN A 115 -0.87 20.52 6.51
CA ASN A 115 -1.70 19.31 6.60
C ASN A 115 -2.33 18.94 5.26
N GLN A 116 -2.97 19.90 4.59
CA GLN A 116 -3.65 19.65 3.32
C GLN A 116 -2.67 19.24 2.22
N CYS A 117 -1.49 19.83 2.21
CA CYS A 117 -0.50 19.55 1.19
C CYS A 117 0.25 18.27 1.49
N SER A 118 0.70 18.08 2.72
CA SER A 118 1.41 16.89 3.20
C SER A 118 0.52 15.68 3.49
N PHE A 119 -0.79 15.86 3.44
CA PHE A 119 -1.79 14.89 3.89
C PHE A 119 -1.50 14.38 5.30
N LEU A 120 -1.11 15.32 6.16
CA LEU A 120 -0.90 15.09 7.58
C LEU A 120 -2.13 15.55 8.34
N ASP A 121 -2.24 15.08 9.58
CA ASP A 121 -3.29 15.48 10.52
C ASP A 121 -2.63 16.01 11.79
N ILE A 122 -1.82 17.06 11.64
CA ILE A 122 -1.15 17.73 12.75
C ILE A 122 -2.16 18.66 13.42
N GLY A 123 -2.40 18.48 14.71
CA GLY A 123 -3.22 19.38 15.50
C GLY A 123 -2.43 20.56 16.05
N VAL A 124 -3.12 21.54 16.62
CA VAL A 124 -2.50 22.57 17.45
C VAL A 124 -2.28 22.03 18.86
N LYS A 125 -1.04 22.02 19.33
CA LYS A 125 -0.68 21.61 20.70
C LYS A 125 -0.91 22.75 21.70
N HIS A 126 -0.42 23.95 21.38
CA HIS A 126 -0.66 25.17 22.15
C HIS A 126 -0.40 26.42 21.31
N GLU A 127 -0.89 27.57 21.76
CA GLU A 127 -0.55 28.88 21.20
C GLU A 127 0.91 29.26 21.53
N GLY A 128 1.55 30.01 20.64
CA GLY A 128 2.97 30.35 20.72
C GLY A 128 3.90 29.27 20.15
N PRO A 129 5.18 29.59 19.94
CA PRO A 129 6.14 28.67 19.35
C PRO A 129 6.41 27.46 20.25
N CYS A 130 6.81 26.34 19.66
CA CYS A 130 7.29 25.19 20.42
C CYS A 130 8.54 25.59 21.20
N LYS A 131 8.58 25.22 22.49
CA LYS A 131 9.81 25.31 23.28
C LYS A 131 10.66 24.11 22.91
N ASN A 132 11.86 24.33 22.39
CA ASN A 132 12.85 23.27 22.30
C ASN A 132 13.04 22.74 23.73
N ALA A 133 12.92 21.42 23.90
CA ALA A 133 13.30 20.79 25.17
C ALA A 133 14.81 20.96 25.31
N GLU A 134 15.22 21.99 26.05
CA GLU A 134 16.59 22.18 26.51
C GLU A 134 16.86 21.32 27.74
#